data_AF-A0A7R9M9B1-F1
#
_entry.id   AF-A0A7R9M9B1-F1
#
_cell.length_a   1.000
_cell.length_b   1.000
_cell.length_c   1.000
_cell.angle_alpha   90.00
_cell.angle_beta   90.00
_cell.angle_gamma   90.00
#
_symmetry.space_group_name_H-M   'P 1'
#
loop_
_entity.id
_entity.type
_entity.pdbx_description
1 polymer ?
#
loop_
_entity_poly.entity_id
_entity_poly.type
_entity_poly.pdbx_seq_one_letter_code
_entity_poly.pdbx_strand_id
1 'polypeptide(L)'
;MFIEEQVTNRLSSEGNRRSWDKQLSENEMIAQGFVFLVATYGGTALTLAFSIYEMAVNEDIQRRLYDELTEAIDSETGEIPDDEFMPDQKQLIRPYTYLPFGAGPRHCVGMRFALFEIKLALAHIVLRYRFLRCPQTDVPIRYEKFIHQTLPITALLIINQD
;
A
#
# COMPACT_ATOMS: atom_id res chain seq x y z
N MET A 1 19.94 4.06 -62.59
CA MET A 1 19.85 5.48 -62.20
C MET A 1 18.48 5.85 -61.63
N PHE A 2 17.36 5.50 -62.25
CA PHE A 2 16.01 5.80 -61.70
C PHE A 2 15.54 4.92 -60.52
N ILE A 3 16.17 3.77 -60.27
CA ILE A 3 15.76 2.87 -59.15
C ILE A 3 16.46 3.24 -57.82
N GLU A 4 17.70 3.73 -57.85
CA GLU A 4 18.42 4.12 -56.62
C GLU A 4 17.90 5.43 -56.00
N GLU A 5 17.40 6.36 -56.83
CA GLU A 5 16.78 7.60 -56.34
C GLU A 5 15.44 7.32 -55.63
N GLN A 6 14.71 6.28 -56.05
CA GLN A 6 13.45 5.84 -55.43
C GLN A 6 13.67 5.08 -54.11
N VAL A 7 14.79 4.38 -53.96
CA VAL A 7 15.17 3.72 -52.69
C VAL A 7 15.66 4.75 -51.67
N THR A 8 16.47 5.73 -52.12
CA THR A 8 16.96 6.81 -51.26
C THR A 8 15.83 7.72 -50.74
N ASN A 9 14.76 7.93 -51.52
CA ASN A 9 13.58 8.71 -51.08
C ASN A 9 12.61 7.96 -50.16
N ARG A 10 12.59 6.62 -50.17
CA ARG A 10 11.80 5.83 -49.20
C ARG A 10 12.49 5.77 -47.83
N LEU A 11 13.82 5.74 -47.82
CA LEU A 11 14.59 5.71 -46.56
C LEU A 11 14.61 7.07 -45.83
N SER A 12 14.23 8.16 -46.47
CA SER A 12 14.11 9.49 -45.85
C SER A 12 12.72 9.82 -45.30
N SER A 13 11.68 9.04 -45.64
CA SER A 13 10.30 9.27 -45.19
C SER A 13 9.81 8.31 -44.09
N GLU A 14 10.50 7.20 -43.85
CA GLU A 14 10.32 6.38 -42.64
C GLU A 14 11.20 6.90 -41.51
N GLY A 15 10.93 8.13 -41.08
CA GLY A 15 11.39 8.64 -39.80
C GLY A 15 10.76 7.83 -38.69
N ASN A 16 11.40 6.72 -38.32
CA ASN A 16 11.18 5.96 -37.11
C ASN A 16 11.39 6.86 -35.89
N ARG A 17 10.37 7.68 -35.54
CA ARG A 17 10.26 8.27 -34.22
C ARG A 17 10.11 7.10 -33.26
N ARG A 18 11.15 6.87 -32.48
CA ARG A 18 11.18 5.80 -31.49
C ARG A 18 9.93 5.96 -30.62
N SER A 19 9.25 4.85 -30.32
CA SER A 19 8.09 4.79 -29.41
C SER A 19 8.32 5.48 -28.06
N TRP A 20 9.57 5.76 -27.71
CA TRP A 20 10.07 6.35 -26.48
C TRP A 20 10.13 7.89 -26.49
N ASP A 21 9.85 8.55 -27.62
CA ASP A 21 9.88 10.03 -27.74
C ASP A 21 8.52 10.70 -27.47
N LYS A 22 7.55 9.97 -26.90
CA LYS A 22 6.24 10.55 -26.54
C LYS A 22 6.37 11.32 -25.22
N GLN A 23 6.35 12.64 -25.33
CA GLN A 23 6.23 13.53 -24.18
C GLN A 23 4.78 13.54 -23.69
N LEU A 24 4.58 13.53 -22.37
CA LEU A 24 3.25 13.61 -21.76
C LEU A 24 2.69 15.02 -21.93
N SER A 25 1.44 15.12 -22.36
CA SER A 25 0.68 16.36 -22.33
C SER A 25 0.48 16.84 -20.89
N GLU A 26 0.35 18.15 -20.68
CA GLU A 26 -0.02 18.72 -19.38
C GLU A 26 -1.29 18.08 -18.81
N ASN A 27 -2.31 17.88 -19.64
CA ASN A 27 -3.55 17.21 -19.23
C ASN A 27 -3.31 15.75 -18.83
N GLU A 28 -2.40 15.05 -19.50
CA GLU A 28 -2.03 13.68 -19.13
C GLU A 28 -1.28 13.66 -17.80
N MET A 29 -0.35 14.58 -17.58
CA MET A 29 0.36 14.71 -16.30
C MET A 29 -0.60 14.98 -15.15
N ILE A 30 -1.53 15.93 -15.32
CA ILE A 30 -2.57 16.26 -14.33
C ILE A 30 -3.46 15.05 -14.07
N ALA A 31 -3.94 14.37 -15.13
CA ALA A 31 -4.79 13.20 -15.00
C ALA A 31 -4.08 12.06 -14.25
N GLN A 32 -2.82 11.76 -14.57
CA GLN A 32 -2.05 10.76 -13.84
C GLN A 32 -1.88 11.15 -12.37
N GLY A 33 -1.56 12.41 -12.07
CA GLY A 33 -1.44 12.90 -10.69
C GLY A 33 -2.73 12.72 -9.88
N PHE A 34 -3.88 13.02 -10.48
CA PHE A 34 -5.18 12.81 -9.84
C PHE A 34 -5.47 11.33 -9.59
N VAL A 35 -5.18 10.45 -10.56
CA VAL A 35 -5.33 8.99 -10.40
C VAL A 35 -4.44 8.48 -9.26
N PHE A 36 -3.19 8.93 -9.17
CA PHE A 36 -2.31 8.58 -8.07
C PHE A 36 -2.91 9.02 -6.73
N LEU A 37 -3.40 10.25 -6.61
CA LEU A 37 -3.99 10.78 -5.38
C LEU A 37 -5.21 9.97 -4.91
N VAL A 38 -6.14 9.67 -5.81
CA VAL A 38 -7.35 8.91 -5.48
C VAL A 38 -7.02 7.46 -5.15
N ALA A 39 -6.11 6.84 -5.91
CA ALA A 39 -5.71 5.47 -5.70
C ALA A 39 -4.94 5.26 -4.39
N THR A 40 -4.11 6.22 -3.97
CA THR A 40 -3.33 6.11 -2.73
C THR A 40 -4.16 6.41 -1.49
N TYR A 41 -4.95 7.48 -1.48
CA TYR A 41 -5.70 7.90 -0.29
C TYR A 41 -6.64 6.80 0.22
N GLY A 42 -7.47 6.25 -0.68
CA GLY A 42 -8.49 5.28 -0.30
C GLY A 42 -7.89 3.97 0.23
N GLY A 43 -6.87 3.44 -0.44
CA GLY A 43 -6.29 2.14 -0.08
C GLY A 43 -5.56 2.15 1.25
N THR A 44 -4.69 3.15 1.46
CA THR A 44 -3.89 3.26 2.68
C THR A 44 -4.77 3.56 3.90
N ALA A 45 -5.71 4.52 3.80
CA ALA A 45 -6.57 4.90 4.91
C ALA A 45 -7.43 3.74 5.40
N LEU A 46 -8.00 2.95 4.49
CA LEU A 46 -8.77 1.76 4.85
C LEU A 46 -7.92 0.71 5.54
N THR A 47 -6.75 0.41 4.97
CA THR A 47 -5.86 -0.60 5.56
C THR A 47 -5.45 -0.22 6.97
N LEU A 48 -5.12 1.06 7.20
CA LEU A 48 -4.85 1.58 8.53
C LEU A 48 -6.06 1.44 9.46
N ALA A 49 -7.26 1.79 9.01
CA ALA A 49 -8.47 1.68 9.82
C ALA A 49 -8.76 0.23 10.24
N PHE A 50 -8.62 -0.74 9.32
CA PHE A 50 -8.76 -2.16 9.64
C PHE A 50 -7.66 -2.65 10.59
N SER A 51 -6.39 -2.31 10.32
CA SER A 51 -5.30 -2.69 11.22
C SER A 51 -5.49 -2.15 12.63
N ILE A 52 -5.93 -0.89 12.76
CA ILE A 52 -6.21 -0.27 14.06
C ILE A 52 -7.40 -0.93 14.74
N TYR A 53 -8.46 -1.26 14.00
CA TYR A 53 -9.60 -2.00 14.53
C TYR A 53 -9.17 -3.36 15.10
N GLU A 54 -8.41 -4.15 14.33
CA GLU A 54 -7.96 -5.48 14.76
C GLU A 54 -7.04 -5.39 15.99
N MET A 55 -6.17 -4.37 16.06
CA MET A 55 -5.35 -4.10 17.24
C MET A 55 -6.19 -3.69 18.46
N ALA A 56 -7.26 -2.92 18.28
CA ALA A 56 -8.14 -2.52 19.38
C ALA A 56 -8.98 -3.69 19.92
N VAL A 57 -9.30 -4.68 19.07
CA VAL A 57 -9.99 -5.91 19.47
C VAL A 57 -9.02 -6.90 20.13
N ASN A 58 -7.75 -6.92 19.69
CA ASN A 58 -6.71 -7.83 20.17
C ASN A 58 -5.55 -7.02 20.81
N GLU A 59 -5.76 -6.58 22.06
CA GLU A 59 -4.80 -5.72 22.78
C GLU A 59 -3.42 -6.39 23.00
N ASP A 60 -3.38 -7.71 23.03
CA ASP A 60 -2.14 -8.50 23.12
C ASP A 60 -1.26 -8.34 21.88
N ILE A 61 -1.87 -8.32 20.69
CA ILE A 61 -1.18 -8.07 19.42
C ILE A 61 -0.63 -6.64 19.41
N GLN A 62 -1.41 -5.66 19.86
CA GLN A 62 -0.95 -4.27 19.92
C GLN A 62 0.25 -4.11 20.84
N ARG A 63 0.19 -4.66 22.05
CA ARG A 63 1.29 -4.55 23.03
C ARG A 63 2.56 -5.18 22.48
N ARG A 64 2.44 -6.36 21.88
CA ARG A 64 3.58 -7.04 21.28
C ARG A 64 4.21 -6.24 20.15
N LEU A 65 3.40 -5.70 19.24
CA LEU A 65 3.90 -4.84 18.16
C LEU A 65 4.64 -3.61 18.72
N TYR A 66 4.17 -3.03 19.81
CA TYR A 66 4.86 -1.93 20.51
C TYR A 66 6.23 -2.38 21.04
N ASP A 67 6.29 -3.54 21.70
CA ASP A 67 7.54 -4.09 22.25
C ASP A 67 8.55 -4.37 21.13
N GLU A 68 8.12 -5.03 20.04
CA GLU A 68 8.95 -5.31 18.86
C GLU A 68 9.49 -4.04 18.19
N LEU A 69 8.65 -3.00 18.07
CA LEU A 69 9.07 -1.72 17.50
C LEU A 69 10.05 -0.98 18.41
N THR A 70 9.84 -1.01 19.72
CA THR A 70 10.73 -0.38 20.70
C THR A 70 12.10 -1.04 20.68
N GLU A 71 12.14 -2.38 20.69
CA GLU A 71 13.39 -3.14 20.59
C GLU A 71 14.13 -2.86 19.27
N ALA A 72 13.41 -2.83 18.14
CA ALA A 72 14.02 -2.52 16.85
C ALA A 72 14.62 -1.10 16.79
N ILE A 73 13.97 -0.11 17.43
CA ILE A 73 14.47 1.27 17.50
C ILE A 73 15.70 1.37 18.39
N ASP A 74 15.72 0.63 19.50
CA ASP A 74 16.84 0.63 20.45
C ASP A 74 18.03 -0.21 19.95
N SER A 75 17.81 -1.12 19.00
CA SER A 75 18.88 -1.91 18.38
C SER A 75 19.82 -1.04 17.52
N GLU A 76 21.14 -1.25 17.65
CA GLU A 76 22.13 -0.53 16.83
C GLU A 76 22.03 -0.87 15.33
N THR A 77 21.41 -2.00 14.99
CA THR A 77 21.25 -2.48 13.62
C THR A 77 19.93 -2.02 12.96
N GLY A 78 18.95 -1.59 13.76
CA GLY A 78 17.59 -1.29 13.28
C GLY A 78 16.86 -2.54 12.76
N GLU A 79 17.32 -3.73 13.13
CA GLU A 79 16.73 -4.99 12.69
C GLU A 79 15.49 -5.29 13.53
N ILE A 80 14.39 -5.61 12.84
CA ILE A 80 13.17 -6.06 13.51
C ILE A 80 13.40 -7.51 13.96
N PRO A 81 13.11 -7.85 15.23
CA PRO A 81 13.22 -9.22 15.73
C PRO A 81 12.45 -10.20 14.84
N ASP A 82 12.98 -11.42 14.68
CA ASP A 82 12.27 -12.47 13.93
C ASP A 82 10.92 -12.77 14.59
N ASP A 83 9.84 -12.63 13.81
CA ASP A 83 8.48 -12.87 14.28
C ASP A 83 8.25 -14.39 14.51
N GLU A 84 8.41 -14.82 15.75
CA GLU A 84 8.21 -16.22 16.17
C GLU A 84 6.72 -16.65 16.12
N PHE A 85 5.77 -15.71 16.08
CA PHE A 85 4.34 -16.01 16.15
C PHE A 85 3.70 -16.18 14.78
N MET A 86 4.18 -15.40 13.81
CA MET A 86 3.91 -15.62 12.40
C MET A 86 5.26 -15.91 11.71
N PRO A 87 5.80 -17.14 11.85
CA PRO A 87 6.99 -17.53 11.09
C PRO A 87 6.73 -17.25 9.60
N ASP A 88 7.75 -16.89 8.83
CA ASP A 88 7.54 -16.50 7.42
C ASP A 88 6.94 -17.66 6.60
N GLN A 89 5.61 -17.69 6.52
CA GLN A 89 4.82 -18.73 5.87
C GLN A 89 4.58 -18.41 4.40
N LYS A 90 5.34 -17.48 3.79
CA LYS A 90 5.25 -17.18 2.35
C LYS A 90 5.28 -18.44 1.49
N GLN A 91 5.98 -19.49 1.91
CA GLN A 91 6.05 -20.76 1.19
C GLN A 91 4.76 -21.60 1.25
N LEU A 92 3.91 -21.40 2.26
CA LEU A 92 2.61 -22.07 2.40
C LEU A 92 1.50 -21.41 1.57
N ILE A 93 1.70 -20.15 1.18
CA ILE A 93 0.75 -19.42 0.35
C ILE A 93 0.82 -20.01 -1.06
N ARG A 94 -0.22 -20.77 -1.44
CA ARG A 94 -0.36 -21.29 -2.80
C ARG A 94 -0.32 -20.12 -3.80
N PRO A 95 0.45 -20.21 -4.90
CA PRO A 95 0.53 -19.15 -5.90
C PRO A 95 -0.87 -18.69 -6.34
N TYR A 96 -1.05 -17.38 -6.48
CA TYR A 96 -2.31 -16.74 -6.89
C TYR A 96 -3.50 -16.86 -5.93
N THR A 97 -3.32 -17.36 -4.69
CA THR A 97 -4.41 -17.42 -3.70
C THR A 97 -4.54 -16.12 -2.87
N TYR A 98 -3.43 -15.39 -2.69
CA TYR A 98 -3.40 -14.12 -1.97
C TYR A 98 -2.82 -13.03 -2.89
N LEU A 99 -3.68 -12.14 -3.38
CA LEU A 99 -3.35 -11.12 -4.38
C LEU A 99 -3.86 -9.71 -4.00
N PRO A 100 -3.58 -9.20 -2.79
CA PRO A 100 -4.09 -7.89 -2.33
C PRO A 100 -3.61 -6.72 -3.22
N PHE A 101 -2.47 -6.88 -3.89
CA PHE A 101 -1.90 -5.90 -4.81
C PHE A 101 -1.95 -6.36 -6.27
N GLY A 102 -2.72 -7.42 -6.58
CA GLY A 102 -2.77 -8.02 -7.91
C GLY A 102 -1.48 -8.74 -8.32
N ALA A 103 -1.46 -9.25 -9.55
CA ALA A 103 -0.31 -9.93 -10.16
C ALA A 103 -0.22 -9.63 -11.66
N GLY A 104 0.96 -9.85 -12.25
CA GLY A 104 1.22 -9.67 -13.69
C GLY A 104 1.41 -8.21 -14.12
N PRO A 105 1.30 -7.90 -15.42
CA PRO A 105 1.58 -6.56 -15.97
C PRO A 105 0.68 -5.43 -15.44
N ARG A 106 -0.43 -5.78 -14.77
CA ARG A 106 -1.38 -4.85 -14.15
C ARG A 106 -1.34 -4.92 -12.62
N HIS A 107 -0.26 -5.47 -12.04
CA HIS A 107 -0.04 -5.43 -10.59
C HIS A 107 0.05 -3.98 -10.08
N CYS A 108 -0.25 -3.79 -8.80
CA CYS A 108 -0.25 -2.47 -8.19
C CYS A 108 1.16 -1.86 -8.25
N VAL A 109 1.29 -0.83 -9.08
CA VAL A 109 2.51 -0.03 -9.20
C VAL A 109 2.89 0.63 -7.86
N GLY A 110 1.89 0.93 -7.03
CA GLY A 110 2.05 1.58 -5.72
C GLY A 110 2.32 0.63 -4.55
N MET A 111 2.44 -0.69 -4.76
CA MET A 111 2.54 -1.66 -3.66
C MET A 111 3.64 -1.32 -2.64
N ARG A 112 4.85 -1.00 -3.12
CA ARG A 112 5.98 -0.68 -2.24
C ARG A 112 5.74 0.60 -1.44
N PHE A 113 5.20 1.61 -2.10
CA PHE A 113 4.86 2.87 -1.47
C PHE A 113 3.76 2.70 -0.41
N ALA A 114 2.69 1.97 -0.75
CA ALA A 114 1.59 1.69 0.18
C ALA A 114 2.08 0.94 1.43
N LEU A 115 2.89 -0.11 1.26
CA LEU A 115 3.44 -0.85 2.40
C LEU A 115 4.37 0.00 3.25
N PHE A 116 5.18 0.87 2.64
CA PHE A 116 6.02 1.81 3.37
C PHE A 116 5.19 2.81 4.18
N GLU A 117 4.21 3.46 3.54
CA GLU A 117 3.31 4.44 4.17
C GLU A 117 2.55 3.81 5.33
N ILE A 118 1.94 2.63 5.13
CA ILE A 118 1.20 1.91 6.15
C ILE A 118 2.10 1.52 7.32
N LYS A 119 3.28 0.94 7.06
CA LYS A 119 4.21 0.53 8.13
C LYS A 119 4.70 1.72 8.95
N LEU A 120 5.10 2.80 8.28
CA LEU A 120 5.58 4.00 8.95
C LEU A 120 4.47 4.65 9.78
N ALA A 121 3.27 4.78 9.21
CA ALA A 121 2.12 5.31 9.91
C ALA A 121 1.75 4.45 11.13
N LEU A 122 1.64 3.12 10.96
CA LEU A 122 1.35 2.21 12.07
C LEU A 122 2.42 2.28 13.16
N ALA A 123 3.71 2.22 12.80
CA ALA A 123 4.79 2.32 13.78
C ALA A 123 4.69 3.63 14.58
N HIS A 124 4.51 4.76 13.89
CA HIS A 124 4.40 6.06 14.53
C HIS A 124 3.18 6.18 15.46
N ILE A 125 2.05 5.59 15.08
CA ILE A 125 0.81 5.65 15.87
C ILE A 125 0.89 4.67 17.05
N VAL A 126 1.35 3.43 16.83
CA VAL A 126 1.46 2.40 17.89
C VAL A 126 2.42 2.83 18.99
N LEU A 127 3.56 3.45 18.64
CA LEU A 127 4.55 3.96 19.60
C LEU A 127 4.02 5.09 20.50
N ARG A 128 2.92 5.74 20.11
CA ARG A 128 2.35 6.88 20.86
C ARG A 128 0.99 6.60 21.46
N TYR A 129 0.23 5.69 20.88
CA TYR A 129 -1.16 5.51 21.22
C TYR A 129 -1.48 4.06 21.49
N ARG A 130 -2.37 3.85 22.47
CA ARG A 130 -3.02 2.58 22.71
C ARG A 130 -4.47 2.67 22.23
N PHE A 131 -4.92 1.62 21.52
CA PHE A 131 -6.27 1.56 20.99
C PHE A 131 -7.09 0.63 21.86
N LEU A 132 -8.23 1.12 22.34
CA LEU A 132 -9.13 0.35 23.18
C LEU A 132 -10.51 0.27 22.53
N ARG A 133 -11.10 -0.91 22.63
CA ARG A 133 -12.50 -1.12 22.29
C ARG A 133 -13.41 -0.33 23.23
N CYS A 134 -14.40 0.37 22.70
CA CYS A 134 -15.48 0.97 23.49
C CYS A 134 -16.78 0.15 23.35
N PRO A 135 -17.79 0.37 24.22
CA PRO A 135 -19.08 -0.31 24.10
C PRO A 135 -19.80 -0.11 22.75
N GLN A 136 -19.46 0.95 22.03
CA GLN A 136 -20.00 1.28 20.71
C GLN A 136 -19.21 0.65 19.55
N THR A 137 -18.08 -0.01 19.83
CA THR A 137 -17.31 -0.74 18.83
C THR A 137 -18.03 -2.04 18.47
N ASP A 138 -18.38 -2.20 17.19
CA ASP A 138 -18.98 -3.43 16.70
C ASP A 138 -17.98 -4.58 16.69
N VAL A 139 -18.36 -5.73 17.27
CA VAL A 139 -17.61 -7.00 17.22
C VAL A 139 -18.60 -8.14 16.98
N PRO A 140 -18.59 -8.82 15.82
CA PRO A 140 -17.65 -8.68 14.69
C PRO A 140 -17.88 -7.40 13.88
N ILE A 141 -16.86 -7.01 13.11
CA ILE A 141 -16.87 -5.81 12.27
C ILE A 141 -18.08 -5.77 11.30
N ARG A 142 -18.72 -4.62 11.21
CA ARG A 142 -19.77 -4.36 10.21
C ARG A 142 -19.20 -3.59 9.03
N TYR A 143 -19.49 -4.09 7.82
CA TYR A 143 -19.04 -3.49 6.58
C TYR A 143 -20.16 -2.64 5.97
N GLU A 144 -19.96 -1.33 5.87
CA GLU A 144 -20.82 -0.51 5.03
C GLU A 144 -20.35 -0.57 3.58
N LYS A 145 -21.31 -0.74 2.67
CA LYS A 145 -21.06 -0.63 1.23
C LYS A 145 -21.23 0.84 0.84
N PHE A 146 -20.21 1.65 1.08
CA PHE A 146 -20.12 2.94 0.41
C PHE A 146 -19.45 2.76 -0.94
N ILE A 147 -19.81 3.59 -1.91
CA ILE A 147 -19.49 3.47 -3.33
C ILE A 147 -17.98 3.14 -3.53
N HIS A 148 -17.68 1.87 -3.80
CA HIS A 148 -16.35 1.26 -3.99
C HIS A 148 -15.47 0.93 -2.76
N GLN A 149 -15.87 1.23 -1.51
CA GLN A 149 -15.03 1.03 -0.33
C GLN A 149 -15.83 0.54 0.89
N THR A 150 -15.32 -0.51 1.54
CA THR A 150 -15.86 -1.01 2.81
C THR A 150 -15.14 -0.33 3.97
N LEU A 151 -15.84 0.51 4.71
CA LEU A 151 -15.32 1.18 5.90
C LEU A 151 -15.75 0.42 7.17
N PRO A 152 -14.87 0.26 8.17
CA PRO A 152 -15.29 -0.12 9.52
C PRO A 152 -16.14 1.01 10.12
N ILE A 153 -17.38 0.73 10.51
CA ILE A 153 -18.12 1.63 11.41
C ILE A 153 -17.55 1.43 12.81
N THR A 154 -16.52 2.19 13.20
CA THR A 154 -15.95 1.99 14.54
C THR A 154 -15.57 3.29 15.23
N ALA A 155 -16.23 3.55 16.37
CA ALA A 155 -15.70 4.43 17.39
C ALA A 155 -14.65 3.65 18.21
N LEU A 156 -13.47 4.23 18.39
CA LEU A 156 -12.38 3.68 19.19
C LEU A 156 -11.99 4.67 20.28
N LEU A 157 -11.59 4.17 21.44
CA LEU A 157 -10.95 4.99 22.46
C LEU A 157 -9.44 4.97 22.19
N ILE A 158 -8.87 6.14 21.92
CA ILE A 158 -7.43 6.32 21.72
C ILE A 158 -6.87 7.01 22.95
N ILE A 159 -5.95 6.35 23.64
CA ILE A 159 -5.24 6.91 24.79
C ILE A 159 -3.77 7.11 24.43
N ASN A 160 -3.14 8.14 24.98
CA ASN A 160 -1.70 8.33 24.86
C ASN A 160 -0.99 7.23 25.66
N GLN A 161 0.11 6.71 25.14
CA GLN A 161 1.04 5.89 25.90
C GLN A 161 1.87 6.88 26.74
N ASP A 162 1.83 6.74 28.07
CA ASP A 162 2.62 7.57 28.99
C ASP A 162 4.12 7.25 28.92
#